data_AF-A0AAV4NSQ6-F1
#
_entry.id   AF-A0AAV4NSQ6-F1
#
_cell.length_a   1.000
_cell.length_b   1.000
_cell.length_c   1.000
_cell.angle_alpha   90.00
_cell.angle_beta   90.00
_cell.angle_gamma   90.00
#
_symmetry.space_group_name_H-M   'P 1'
#
loop_
_entity.id
_entity.type
_entity.pdbx_description
1 polymer ?
#
loop_
_entity_poly.entity_id
_entity_poly.type
_entity_poly.pdbx_seq_one_letter_code
_entity_poly.pdbx_strand_id
1 'polypeptide(L)' 'MKNTNFGHHKMKTNCVKIVVALYPFQAIEEGDLTLTKGEEYEVVDDSREHWWQVKNKY' A
#
# COMPACT_ATOMS: atom_id res chain seq x y z
N MET A 1 -30.95 22.48 -23.42
CA MET A 1 -30.77 22.00 -22.03
C MET A 1 -29.63 21.00 -22.06
N LYS A 2 -28.44 21.36 -21.54
CA LYS A 2 -27.25 20.50 -21.63
C LYS A 2 -27.10 19.71 -20.33
N ASN A 3 -27.46 18.42 -20.39
CA ASN A 3 -27.10 17.43 -19.38
C ASN A 3 -25.69 16.92 -19.68
N THR A 4 -24.73 17.20 -18.82
CA THR A 4 -23.47 16.46 -18.77
C THR A 4 -22.97 16.38 -17.33
N ASN A 5 -23.43 15.35 -16.62
CA ASN A 5 -22.79 14.88 -15.39
C ASN A 5 -21.52 14.12 -15.79
N PHE A 6 -20.39 14.82 -15.90
CA PHE A 6 -19.09 14.18 -15.94
C PHE A 6 -18.71 13.72 -14.53
N GLY A 7 -19.21 12.54 -14.17
CA GLY A 7 -18.66 11.78 -13.06
C GLY A 7 -17.21 11.45 -13.38
N HIS A 8 -16.28 12.20 -12.78
CA HIS A 8 -14.87 11.87 -12.74
C HIS A 8 -14.70 10.58 -11.93
N HIS A 9 -15.02 9.43 -12.53
CA HIS A 9 -14.60 8.15 -12.00
C HIS A 9 -13.11 8.03 -12.31
N LYS A 10 -12.30 8.58 -11.39
CA LYS A 10 -10.84 8.43 -11.32
C LYS A 10 -10.51 6.98 -11.68
N MET A 11 -9.96 6.76 -12.87
CA MET A 11 -9.30 5.49 -13.17
C MET A 11 -8.16 5.38 -12.15
N LYS A 12 -8.37 4.61 -11.08
CA LYS A 12 -7.28 4.18 -10.21
C LYS A 12 -6.45 3.23 -11.06
N THR A 13 -5.54 3.78 -11.86
CA THR A 13 -4.40 3.03 -12.35
C THR A 13 -3.78 2.37 -11.14
N ASN A 14 -3.82 1.04 -11.09
CA ASN A 14 -3.32 0.24 -9.99
C ASN A 14 -1.78 0.28 -10.06
N CYS A 15 -1.22 1.47 -9.80
CA CYS A 15 0.21 1.70 -9.76
C CYS A 15 0.70 1.08 -8.46
N VAL A 16 1.11 -0.18 -8.56
CA VAL A 16 1.73 -0.94 -7.49
C VAL A 16 2.94 -0.13 -6.98
N LYS A 17 2.86 0.34 -5.74
CA LYS A 17 3.97 1.04 -5.07
C LYS A 17 4.82 0.00 -4.36
N ILE A 18 6.10 -0.06 -4.69
CA ILE A 18 7.08 -0.93 -4.04
C ILE A 18 7.93 -0.09 -3.08
N VAL A 19 8.12 -0.58 -1.86
CA VAL A 19 8.96 0.04 -0.83
C VAL A 19 9.98 -0.96 -0.31
N VAL A 20 11.11 -0.47 0.20
CA VAL A 20 12.17 -1.31 0.77
C VAL A 20 12.26 -1.08 2.27
N ALA A 21 12.30 -2.15 3.05
CA ALA A 21 12.48 -2.03 4.49
C ALA A 21 13.92 -1.61 4.83
N LEU A 22 14.08 -0.44 5.45
CA LEU A 22 15.38 0.08 5.88
C LEU A 22 15.96 -0.67 7.09
N TYR A 23 15.07 -1.21 7.92
CA TYR A 23 15.38 -1.94 9.14
C TYR A 23 14.50 -3.19 9.22
N PRO A 24 15.00 -4.28 9.84
CA PRO A 24 14.17 -5.44 10.07
C PRO A 24 13.15 -5.12 11.17
N PHE A 25 11.93 -5.62 11.04
CA PHE A 25 10.87 -5.50 12.04
C PHE A 25 10.29 -6.88 12.27
N GLN A 26 10.28 -7.35 13.52
CA GLN A 26 9.65 -8.62 13.87
C GLN A 26 8.20 -8.33 14.26
N ALA A 27 7.25 -9.04 13.65
CA ALA A 27 5.84 -8.94 14.03
C ALA A 27 5.68 -9.29 15.52
N ILE A 28 5.00 -8.41 16.26
CA ILE A 28 4.77 -8.57 17.71
C ILE A 28 3.36 -9.09 17.93
N GLU A 29 2.39 -8.59 17.16
CA GLU A 29 0.98 -8.97 17.24
C GLU A 29 0.53 -9.88 16.09
N GLU A 30 -0.52 -10.65 16.35
CA GLU A 30 -1.19 -11.53 15.38
C GLU A 30 -1.92 -10.68 14.33
N GLY A 31 -1.19 -10.16 13.35
CA GLY A 31 -1.69 -9.22 12.34
C GLY A 31 -0.62 -8.32 11.75
N ASP A 32 0.52 -8.21 12.44
CA ASP A 32 1.69 -7.50 11.95
C ASP A 32 2.45 -8.34 10.91
N LEU A 33 3.06 -7.65 9.95
CA LEU A 33 3.95 -8.27 8.98
C LEU A 33 5.40 -8.13 9.46
N THR A 34 6.13 -9.24 9.51
CA THR A 34 7.58 -9.21 9.73
C THR A 34 8.27 -8.65 8.51
N LEU A 35 9.12 -7.64 8.69
CA LEU A 35 9.93 -7.01 7.65
C LEU A 35 11.38 -7.48 7.73
N THR A 36 11.94 -7.85 6.59
CA THR A 36 13.35 -8.17 6.40
C THR A 36 14.04 -6.94 5.84
N LYS A 37 15.14 -6.50 6.47
CA LYS A 37 15.93 -5.38 5.97
C LYS A 37 16.42 -5.64 4.54
N GLY A 38 16.17 -4.68 3.66
CA GLY A 38 16.56 -4.74 2.25
C GLY A 38 15.57 -5.49 1.37
N GLU A 39 14.47 -5.99 1.92
CA GLU A 39 13.42 -6.67 1.15
C GLU A 39 12.35 -5.69 0.65
N GLU A 40 11.76 -6.02 -0.50
CA GLU A 40 10.74 -5.24 -1.19
C GLU A 40 9.33 -5.66 -0.79
N TYR A 41 8.48 -4.69 -0.52
CA TYR A 41 7.09 -4.89 -0.16
C TYR A 41 6.17 -4.10 -1.06
N GLU A 42 5.03 -4.68 -1.39
CA GLU A 42 3.98 -3.99 -2.14
C GLU A 42 3.03 -3.28 -1.18
N VAL A 43 2.87 -1.97 -1.36
CA VAL A 43 1.92 -1.16 -0.60
C VAL A 43 0.51 -1.43 -1.13
N VAL A 44 -0.31 -2.03 -0.27
CA VAL A 44 -1.72 -2.34 -0.54
C VAL A 44 -2.60 -1.16 -0.15
N ASP A 45 -2.30 -0.51 0.99
CA ASP A 45 -3.05 0.64 1.49
C ASP A 45 -2.14 1.61 2.25
N ASP A 46 -1.98 2.82 1.71
CA ASP A 46 -1.28 3.95 2.32
C ASP A 46 -2.22 5.08 2.78
N SER A 47 -3.54 4.82 2.83
CA SER A 47 -4.53 5.83 3.21
C SER A 47 -4.48 6.22 4.69
N ARG A 48 -3.83 5.39 5.52
CA ARG A 48 -3.67 5.60 6.95
C ARG A 48 -2.44 6.45 7.24
N GLU A 49 -2.57 7.37 8.18
CA GLU A 49 -1.52 8.34 8.53
C GLU A 49 -0.29 7.70 9.20
N HIS A 50 -0.49 6.64 9.99
CA HIS A 50 0.57 6.06 10.82
C HIS A 50 1.01 4.65 10.40
N TRP A 51 0.17 3.88 9.72
CA TRP A 51 0.42 2.47 9.44
C TRP A 51 -0.02 2.12 8.04
N TRP A 52 0.93 1.77 7.17
CA TRP A 52 0.60 1.30 5.83
C TRP A 52 0.44 -0.21 5.84
N GLN A 53 -0.55 -0.68 5.09
CA GLN A 53 -0.72 -2.08 4.83
C GLN A 53 0.15 -2.46 3.64
N VAL A 54 1.08 -3.37 3.89
CA VAL A 54 1.98 -3.92 2.89
C VAL A 54 1.79 -5.43 2.78
N LYS A 55 2.14 -6.01 1.63
CA LYS A 55 2.20 -7.46 1.44
C LYS A 55 3.56 -7.88 0.91
N ASN A 56 3.96 -9.10 1.24
CA ASN A 56 5.14 -9.73 0.65
C ASN A 56 4.94 -9.91 -0.85
N LYS A 57 6.04 -9.82 -1.58
CA LYS A 57 6.07 -10.05 -3.02
C LYS A 57 5.99 -11.55 -3.38
N TYR A 58 6.25 -12.46 -2.43
CA TYR A 58 6.35 -13.91 -2.61
C TYR A 58 5.68 -14.67 -1.46
#